data_AF-A0A396JWA5-F1
#
_entry.id   AF-A0A396JWA5-F1
#
_cell.length_a   1.000
_cell.length_b   1.000
_cell.length_c   1.000
_cell.angle_alpha   90.00
_cell.angle_beta   90.00
_cell.angle_gamma   90.00
#
_symmetry.space_group_name_H-M   'P 1'
#
loop_
_entity.id
_entity.type
_entity.pdbx_description
1 polymer ?
#
loop_
_entity_poly.entity_id
_entity_poly.type
_entity_poly.pdbx_seq_one_letter_code
_entity_poly.pdbx_strand_id
1 'polypeptide(L)'
;MDQSPFTTPRGSLSSSIGNAAELEANLTLSDKLRVFKSSSFDPSAYVASKSRSMNEKEIRHLCAYLVDLKKASAEEMRKSVLANYSSFIR
;
A
#
# COMPACT_ATOMS: atom_id res chain seq x y z
N MET A 1 -50.36 -17.75 29.79
CA MET A 1 -48.96 -17.42 30.10
C MET A 1 -48.16 -18.53 29.44
N ASP A 2 -47.59 -18.31 28.25
CA ASP A 2 -46.26 -17.70 28.14
C ASP A 2 -46.04 -17.03 26.76
N GLN A 3 -45.19 -16.00 26.75
CA GLN A 3 -44.93 -15.04 25.67
C GLN A 3 -43.82 -15.52 24.70
N SER A 4 -43.91 -15.13 23.42
CA SER A 4 -42.78 -15.16 22.46
C SER A 4 -41.65 -14.19 22.89
N PRO A 5 -40.40 -14.30 22.36
CA PRO A 5 -40.09 -13.62 21.09
C PRO A 5 -39.00 -14.25 20.19
N PHE A 6 -39.01 -13.78 18.93
CA PHE A 6 -37.96 -13.80 17.91
C PHE A 6 -36.57 -13.37 18.41
N THR A 7 -35.48 -13.80 17.74
CA THR A 7 -34.24 -13.03 17.35
C THR A 7 -33.08 -13.98 16.97
N THR A 8 -32.72 -14.15 15.68
CA THR A 8 -31.70 -13.45 14.82
C THR A 8 -30.36 -14.21 14.66
N PRO A 9 -29.64 -13.99 13.52
CA PRO A 9 -28.79 -14.99 12.90
C PRO A 9 -27.30 -14.93 13.31
N ARG A 10 -26.64 -16.07 13.05
CA ARG A 10 -25.20 -16.31 12.98
C ARG A 10 -24.38 -15.07 12.58
N GLY A 11 -23.71 -14.51 13.59
CA GLY A 11 -22.47 -13.75 13.52
C GLY A 11 -22.18 -13.02 12.22
N SER A 12 -22.65 -11.77 12.15
CA SER A 12 -22.02 -10.74 11.36
C SER A 12 -20.58 -10.53 11.86
N LEU A 13 -19.60 -11.09 11.15
CA LEU A 13 -18.24 -10.54 11.16
C LEU A 13 -18.19 -9.44 10.11
N SER A 14 -18.94 -8.38 10.34
CA SER A 14 -18.62 -7.07 9.78
C SER A 14 -17.34 -6.63 10.47
N SER A 15 -16.19 -7.13 9.99
CA SER A 15 -14.93 -6.50 10.27
C SER A 15 -15.04 -5.11 9.69
N SER A 16 -15.32 -4.12 10.55
CA SER A 16 -15.14 -2.72 10.23
C SER A 16 -13.81 -2.63 9.51
N ILE A 17 -13.89 -2.28 8.22
CA ILE A 17 -12.75 -1.84 7.42
C ILE A 17 -12.36 -0.51 8.09
N GLY A 18 -11.69 -0.62 9.24
CA GLY A 18 -10.96 0.45 9.86
C GLY A 18 -9.94 0.86 8.83
N ASN A 19 -10.04 2.11 8.41
CA ASN A 19 -9.32 2.76 7.34
C ASN A 19 -7.90 2.17 7.17
N ALA A 20 -7.71 1.27 6.19
CA ALA A 20 -6.44 0.57 5.97
C ALA A 20 -5.27 1.54 5.77
N ALA A 21 -5.58 2.78 5.36
CA ALA A 21 -4.65 3.90 5.26
C ALA A 21 -4.10 4.37 6.61
N GLU A 22 -4.90 4.38 7.68
CA GLU A 22 -4.45 4.75 9.04
C GLU A 22 -3.58 3.65 9.66
N LEU A 23 -3.92 2.38 9.42
CA LEU A 23 -3.09 1.26 9.87
C LEU A 23 -1.73 1.27 9.18
N GLU A 24 -1.68 1.58 7.88
CA GLU A 24 -0.45 1.77 7.10
C GLU A 24 0.39 2.96 7.55
N ALA A 25 -0.24 4.06 7.98
CA ALA A 25 0.49 5.24 8.45
C ALA A 25 1.38 4.93 9.67
N ASN A 26 0.95 3.98 10.50
CA ASN A 26 1.64 3.57 11.73
C ASN A 26 2.69 2.45 11.55
N LEU A 27 2.85 1.91 10.34
CA LEU A 27 3.82 0.83 10.06
C LEU A 27 5.23 1.35 9.84
N THR A 28 6.23 0.62 10.35
CA THR A 28 7.64 0.89 10.02
C THR A 28 7.91 0.58 8.54
N LEU A 29 8.94 1.20 7.95
CA LEU A 29 9.33 0.93 6.55
C LEU A 29 9.55 -0.56 6.31
N SER A 30 10.17 -1.27 7.26
CA SER A 30 10.39 -2.72 7.19
C SER A 30 9.08 -3.51 7.08
N ASP A 31 8.03 -3.08 7.78
CA ASP A 31 6.73 -3.74 7.78
C ASP A 31 5.99 -3.49 6.46
N LYS A 32 6.08 -2.26 5.95
CA LYS A 32 5.54 -1.88 4.62
C LYS A 32 6.21 -2.68 3.51
N LEU A 33 7.51 -2.91 3.62
CA LEU A 33 8.27 -3.65 2.61
C LEU A 33 8.03 -5.17 2.66
N ARG A 34 7.46 -5.68 3.76
CA ARG A 34 7.24 -7.12 3.95
C ARG A 34 6.29 -7.72 2.91
N VAL A 35 5.32 -6.93 2.43
CA VAL A 35 4.35 -7.36 1.41
C VAL A 35 5.03 -7.75 0.10
N PHE A 36 6.12 -7.04 -0.27
CA PHE A 36 6.89 -7.30 -1.50
C PHE A 36 7.83 -8.50 -1.39
N LYS A 37 8.04 -9.03 -0.17
CA LYS A 37 8.91 -10.20 0.07
C LYS A 37 8.14 -11.54 0.00
N SER A 38 6.82 -11.50 -0.09
CA SER A 38 6.01 -12.73 -0.23
C SER A 38 6.16 -13.30 -1.64
N SER A 39 6.28 -14.64 -1.74
CA SER A 39 6.25 -15.32 -3.06
C SER A 39 4.89 -15.21 -3.76
N SER A 40 3.84 -14.90 -3.01
CA SER A 40 2.47 -14.74 -3.49
C SER A 40 2.07 -13.27 -3.70
N PHE A 41 3.03 -12.36 -3.84
CA PHE A 41 2.73 -10.95 -4.06
C PHE A 41 2.02 -10.77 -5.41
N ASP A 42 0.78 -10.28 -5.37
CA ASP A 42 0.00 -9.91 -6.54
C ASP A 42 0.02 -8.38 -6.73
N PRO A 43 0.75 -7.87 -7.73
CA PRO A 43 0.82 -6.43 -8.00
C PRO A 43 -0.55 -5.82 -8.34
N SER A 44 -1.39 -6.53 -9.09
CA SER A 44 -2.69 -6.04 -9.55
C SER A 44 -3.67 -5.93 -8.39
N ALA A 45 -3.71 -6.92 -7.51
CA ALA A 45 -4.53 -6.88 -6.30
C ALA A 45 -4.06 -5.80 -5.31
N TYR A 46 -2.75 -5.63 -5.15
CA TYR A 46 -2.19 -4.60 -4.26
C TYR A 46 -2.55 -3.18 -4.73
N VAL A 47 -2.42 -2.90 -6.02
CA VAL A 47 -2.82 -1.61 -6.61
C VAL A 47 -4.34 -1.41 -6.48
N ALA A 48 -5.16 -2.41 -6.80
CA ALA A 48 -6.61 -2.32 -6.67
C ALA A 48 -7.06 -2.03 -5.23
N SER A 49 -6.39 -2.62 -4.23
CA SER A 49 -6.63 -2.35 -2.81
C SER A 49 -6.25 -0.92 -2.40
N LYS A 50 -5.22 -0.33 -3.02
CA LYS A 50 -4.69 1.00 -2.67
C LYS A 50 -5.39 2.14 -3.42
N SER A 51 -5.91 1.84 -4.61
CA SER A 51 -6.43 2.83 -5.57
C SER A 51 -7.95 2.91 -5.62
N ARG A 52 -8.66 2.28 -4.66
CA ARG A 52 -10.09 1.94 -4.74
C ARG A 52 -11.07 3.11 -4.95
N SER A 53 -10.64 4.38 -4.92
CA SER A 53 -11.48 5.51 -5.32
C SER A 53 -10.68 6.73 -5.83
N MET A 54 -9.71 6.55 -6.73
CA MET A 54 -9.07 7.73 -7.35
C MET A 54 -9.98 8.32 -8.44
N ASN A 55 -10.37 9.57 -8.28
CA ASN A 55 -11.04 10.36 -9.30
C ASN A 55 -10.08 10.67 -10.47
N GLU A 56 -10.59 10.94 -11.67
CA GLU A 56 -9.80 11.20 -12.88
C GLU A 56 -8.72 12.27 -12.68
N LYS A 57 -9.04 13.34 -11.93
CA LYS A 57 -8.08 14.40 -11.59
C LYS A 57 -6.93 13.87 -10.74
N GLU A 58 -7.21 13.00 -9.78
CA GLU A 58 -6.21 12.39 -8.90
C GLU A 58 -5.35 11.38 -9.66
N ILE A 59 -5.94 10.63 -10.59
CA ILE A 59 -5.20 9.73 -11.49
C ILE A 59 -4.20 10.53 -12.32
N ARG A 60 -4.61 11.64 -12.95
CA ARG A 60 -3.68 12.49 -13.72
C ARG A 60 -2.55 13.05 -12.87
N HIS A 61 -2.89 13.53 -11.67
CA HIS A 61 -1.89 14.06 -10.74
C HIS A 61 -0.91 12.97 -10.30
N LEU A 62 -1.40 11.78 -9.98
CA LEU A 62 -0.58 10.63 -9.62
C LEU A 62 0.34 10.22 -10.77
N CYS A 63 -0.16 10.16 -12.01
CA CYS A 63 0.67 9.85 -13.17
C CYS A 63 1.81 10.86 -13.35
N ALA A 64 1.52 12.16 -13.24
CA ALA A 64 2.55 13.20 -13.30
C ALA A 64 3.57 13.05 -12.16
N TYR A 65 3.09 12.87 -10.93
CA TYR A 65 3.94 12.65 -9.76
C TYR A 65 4.84 11.42 -9.91
N LEU A 66 4.33 10.29 -10.41
CA LEU A 66 5.12 9.07 -10.61
C LEU A 66 6.23 9.27 -11.66
N VAL A 67 5.97 10.05 -12.72
CA VAL A 67 6.99 10.38 -13.72
C VAL A 67 8.13 11.18 -13.09
N ASP A 68 7.81 12.17 -12.26
CA ASP A 68 8.82 12.99 -11.59
C ASP A 68 9.55 12.20 -10.49
N LEU A 69 8.82 11.37 -9.73
CA LEU A 69 9.40 10.46 -8.74
C LEU A 69 10.38 9.47 -9.40
N LYS A 70 10.06 8.93 -10.58
CA LYS A 70 10.97 8.07 -11.36
C LYS A 70 12.26 8.80 -11.73
N LYS A 71 12.17 10.07 -12.14
CA LYS A 71 13.38 10.87 -12.44
C LYS A 71 14.21 11.11 -11.19
N ALA A 72 13.55 11.47 -10.09
CA ALA A 72 14.21 11.71 -8.80
C ALA A 72 14.89 10.45 -8.25
N SER A 73 14.23 9.30 -8.32
CA SER A 73 14.79 8.03 -7.83
C SER A 73 15.99 7.57 -8.68
N ALA A 74 15.95 7.77 -10.00
CA ALA A 74 17.09 7.49 -10.87
C ALA A 74 18.30 8.39 -10.54
N GLU A 75 18.06 9.67 -10.26
CA GLU A 75 19.12 10.60 -9.86
C GLU A 75 19.70 10.25 -8.48
N GLU A 76 18.86 9.84 -7.53
CA GLU A 76 19.31 9.39 -6.21
C GLU A 76 20.14 8.09 -6.31
N MET A 77 19.72 7.16 -7.15
CA MET A 77 20.50 5.96 -7.45
C MET A 77 21.86 6.31 -8.06
N ARG A 78 21.91 7.26 -9.01
CA ARG A 78 23.16 7.74 -9.61
C ARG A 78 24.10 8.31 -8.55
N LYS A 79 23.59 9.15 -7.64
CA LYS A 79 24.37 9.73 -6.54
C LYS A 79 24.88 8.68 -5.57
N SER A 80 24.02 7.74 -5.17
CA SER A 80 24.37 6.65 -4.26
C SER A 80 25.48 5.76 -4.86
N VAL A 81 25.36 5.40 -6.14
CA VAL A 81 26.40 4.63 -6.84
C VAL A 81 27.72 5.38 -6.90
N LEU A 82 27.69 6.68 -7.23
CA LEU A 82 28.91 7.49 -7.27
C LEU A 82 29.56 7.61 -5.89
N ALA A 83 28.78 7.86 -4.85
CA ALA A 83 29.26 7.97 -3.48
C ALA A 83 29.88 6.67 -2.97
N ASN A 84 29.36 5.52 -3.41
CA ASN A 84 29.84 4.20 -3.04
C ASN A 84 30.76 3.57 -4.09
N TYR A 85 31.20 4.35 -5.10
CA TYR A 85 31.92 3.82 -6.27
C TYR A 85 33.20 3.08 -5.87
N SER A 86 33.93 3.59 -4.88
CA SER A 86 35.13 2.96 -4.32
C SER A 86 34.87 1.57 -3.72
N SER A 87 33.67 1.31 -3.20
CA SER A 87 33.25 0.01 -2.69
C SER A 87 32.86 -0.97 -3.80
N PHE A 88 32.46 -0.46 -4.98
CA PHE A 88 32.07 -1.29 -6.12
C PHE A 88 33.24 -1.75 -6.99
N ILE A 89 34.37 -1.03 -6.96
CA ILE A 89 35.53 -1.28 -7.84
C ILE A 89 36.72 -1.94 -7.13
N ARG A 90 36.54 -2.33 -5.86
CA ARG A 90 37.58 -3.01 -5.08
C ARG A 90 37.59 -4.50 -5.36
#